data_AF-A0A2W2EHJ4-F1
#
_entry.id   AF-A0A2W2EHJ4-F1
#
_cell.length_a   1.000
_cell.length_b   1.000
_cell.length_c   1.000
_cell.angle_alpha   90.00
_cell.angle_beta   90.00
_cell.angle_gamma   90.00
#
_symmetry.space_group_name_H-M   'P 1'
#
loop_
_entity.id
_entity.type
_entity.pdbx_description
1 polymer ?
#
loop_
_entity_poly.entity_id
_entity_poly.type
_entity_poly.pdbx_seq_one_letter_code
_entity_poly.pdbx_strand_id
1 'polypeptide(L)'
;MTMDTPGGTPHLEAAASPGQEQVVRRICARVAGPVAGADVHVASLPLGGVQVWLDGSGHRWRFYHRMARELRLAGWHTETGPDRLLLLGWSASCLSHRARMLGAALSGRLADFDRTAFTAVMLATRLRHRGFPAGDLAAEVEAHCRESLRWPARLADLRGLQRRSSLESLRLRLAQVAGLEAKVGRRCGEHLALAGKVARLVAGGAPASRPAFAPQGGPARDLWTEAVAPRDLPFGRAPGAPQRSVSAPRAGLTERLVGVSVPNMDTSEDGLGGVSAVTAP
;
A
#
# COMPACT_ATOMS: atom_id res chain seq x y z
N MET A 1 -2.37 53.58 -23.67
CA MET A 1 -1.16 53.31 -22.86
C MET A 1 -1.53 52.24 -21.84
N THR A 2 -1.15 51.01 -22.15
CA THR A 2 -1.34 49.80 -21.34
C THR A 2 -0.16 49.68 -20.37
N MET A 3 -0.45 49.60 -19.06
CA MET A 3 0.53 49.30 -18.02
C MET A 3 0.32 47.85 -17.59
N ASP A 4 1.19 46.98 -18.07
CA ASP A 4 1.31 45.60 -17.60
C ASP A 4 1.85 45.62 -16.16
N THR A 5 1.15 44.94 -15.25
CA THR A 5 1.61 44.74 -13.87
C THR A 5 2.15 43.30 -13.74
N PRO A 6 3.46 43.08 -13.52
CA PRO A 6 3.99 41.75 -13.27
C PRO A 6 3.96 41.47 -11.76
N GLY A 7 2.95 40.72 -11.31
CA GLY A 7 2.74 40.39 -9.90
C GLY A 7 2.56 38.89 -9.65
N GLY A 8 3.28 38.03 -10.36
CA GLY A 8 3.30 36.59 -10.06
C GLY A 8 4.32 36.28 -8.97
N THR A 9 3.89 36.19 -7.71
CA THR A 9 4.74 35.64 -6.64
C THR A 9 5.07 34.17 -6.96
N PRO A 10 6.32 33.72 -6.83
CA PRO A 10 6.65 32.31 -7.00
C PRO A 10 5.99 31.52 -5.88
N HIS A 11 5.11 30.61 -6.27
CA HIS A 11 4.41 29.69 -5.39
C HIS A 11 5.43 28.71 -4.79
N LEU A 12 5.94 29.04 -3.60
CA LEU A 12 6.87 28.18 -2.87
C LEU A 12 6.08 26.98 -2.31
N GLU A 13 6.33 25.82 -2.90
CA GLU A 13 5.79 24.55 -2.44
C GLU A 13 6.22 24.32 -0.97
N ALA A 14 5.25 23.99 -0.10
CA ALA A 14 5.56 23.74 1.30
C ALA A 14 6.56 22.59 1.43
N ALA A 15 7.56 22.76 2.29
CA ALA A 15 8.52 21.71 2.62
C ALA A 15 7.79 20.38 2.92
N ALA A 16 8.40 19.26 2.53
CA ALA A 16 7.74 17.97 2.74
C ALA A 16 7.39 17.77 4.22
N SER A 17 6.19 17.27 4.49
CA SER A 17 5.75 17.09 5.87
C SER A 17 6.69 16.13 6.62
N PRO A 18 6.96 16.32 7.92
CA PRO A 18 7.77 15.40 8.73
C PRO A 18 7.27 13.93 8.65
N GLY A 19 5.96 13.74 8.46
CA GLY A 19 5.37 12.42 8.24
C GLY A 19 5.80 11.76 6.94
N GLN A 20 6.00 12.52 5.86
CA GLN A 20 6.51 12.01 4.59
C GLN A 20 7.95 11.53 4.71
N GLU A 21 8.85 12.33 5.32
CA GLU A 21 10.24 11.93 5.53
C GLU A 21 10.35 10.63 6.33
N GLN A 22 9.57 10.50 7.41
CA GLN A 22 9.60 9.30 8.24
C GLN A 22 9.13 8.05 7.48
N VAL A 23 8.11 8.20 6.62
CA VAL A 23 7.62 7.10 5.77
C VAL A 23 8.68 6.70 4.74
N VAL A 24 9.29 7.67 4.07
CA VAL A 24 10.36 7.44 3.10
C VAL A 24 11.54 6.73 3.77
N ARG A 25 11.97 7.22 4.94
CA ARG A 25 13.03 6.62 5.75
C ARG A 25 12.73 5.15 6.07
N ARG A 26 11.53 4.81 6.53
CA ARG A 26 11.14 3.42 6.82
C ARG A 26 11.22 2.52 5.60
N ILE A 27 10.65 2.96 4.47
CA ILE A 27 10.65 2.17 3.23
C ILE A 27 12.09 1.93 2.74
N CYS A 28 12.90 2.98 2.73
CA CYS A 28 14.29 2.91 2.28
C CYS A 28 15.15 2.07 3.24
N ALA A 29 15.01 2.24 4.56
CA ALA A 29 15.71 1.46 5.57
C ALA A 29 15.37 -0.03 5.48
N ARG A 30 14.11 -0.40 5.21
CA ARG A 30 13.75 -1.82 4.99
C ARG A 30 14.47 -2.43 3.78
N VAL A 31 14.71 -1.64 2.73
CA VAL A 31 15.34 -2.11 1.49
C VAL A 31 16.86 -2.17 1.60
N ALA A 32 17.47 -1.18 2.24
CA ALA A 32 18.93 -1.04 2.35
C ALA A 32 19.50 -1.70 3.62
N GLY A 33 18.78 -1.62 4.74
CA GLY A 33 19.23 -2.02 6.08
C GLY A 33 19.78 -3.45 6.19
N PRO A 34 19.13 -4.48 5.61
CA PRO A 34 19.62 -5.85 5.76
C PRO A 34 20.95 -6.17 5.07
N VAL A 35 21.43 -5.30 4.17
CA VAL A 35 22.57 -5.62 3.29
C VAL A 35 23.67 -4.56 3.38
N ALA A 36 23.33 -3.32 3.74
CA ALA A 36 24.25 -2.21 3.60
C ALA A 36 24.98 -1.83 4.90
N GLY A 37 24.44 -2.16 6.08
CA GLY A 37 24.91 -1.52 7.33
C GLY A 37 24.94 0.02 7.23
N ALA A 38 24.27 0.57 6.22
CA ALA A 38 24.36 1.94 5.79
C ALA A 38 23.19 2.69 6.37
N ASP A 39 23.49 3.77 7.07
CA ASP A 39 22.47 4.67 7.55
C ASP A 39 21.79 5.34 6.35
N VAL A 40 20.46 5.24 6.35
CA VAL A 40 19.60 5.87 5.35
C VAL A 40 19.28 7.26 5.81
N HIS A 41 19.82 8.23 5.10
CA HIS A 41 19.55 9.64 5.35
C HIS A 41 18.43 10.14 4.47
N VAL A 42 17.57 10.97 5.04
CA VAL A 42 16.39 11.52 4.37
C VAL A 42 16.25 12.97 4.81
N ALA A 43 16.10 13.88 3.84
CA ALA A 43 15.85 15.29 4.09
C ALA A 43 14.92 15.90 3.04
N SER A 44 14.06 16.81 3.48
CA SER A 44 13.26 17.66 2.59
C SER A 44 14.13 18.54 1.70
N LEU A 45 13.65 18.81 0.49
CA LEU A 45 14.26 19.77 -0.42
C LEU A 45 13.60 21.15 -0.27
N PRO A 46 14.34 22.26 -0.52
CA PRO A 46 13.81 23.62 -0.35
C PRO A 46 12.61 23.96 -1.25
N LEU A 47 12.51 23.31 -2.41
CA LEU A 47 11.46 23.53 -3.40
C LEU A 47 10.43 22.40 -3.42
N GLY A 48 10.25 21.69 -2.30
CA GLY A 48 9.39 20.53 -2.22
C GLY A 48 10.08 19.22 -2.61
N GLY A 49 9.51 18.11 -2.14
CA GLY A 49 10.08 16.78 -2.32
C GLY A 49 11.09 16.38 -1.23
N VAL A 50 11.71 15.22 -1.42
CA VAL A 50 12.61 14.58 -0.46
C VAL A 50 13.81 14.01 -1.19
N GLN A 51 15.00 14.17 -0.63
CA GLN A 51 16.21 13.47 -1.07
C GLN A 51 16.58 12.37 -0.08
N VAL A 52 17.11 11.26 -0.62
CA VAL A 52 17.59 10.11 0.13
C VAL A 52 19.02 9.80 -0.29
N TRP A 53 19.91 9.60 0.68
CA TRP A 53 21.28 9.17 0.44
C TRP A 53 21.73 8.12 1.45
N LEU A 54 22.79 7.38 1.11
CA LEU A 54 23.35 6.31 1.91
C LEU A 54 24.79 6.62 2.29
N ASP A 55 25.17 6.24 3.51
CA ASP A 55 26.57 6.22 3.92
C ASP A 55 27.34 5.05 3.28
N GLY A 56 28.65 5.21 3.10
CA GLY A 56 29.56 4.17 2.58
C GLY A 56 29.55 3.97 1.05
N SER A 57 30.71 3.73 0.43
CA SER A 57 30.91 3.83 -1.03
C SER A 57 30.49 2.61 -1.87
N GLY A 58 30.12 1.49 -1.24
CA GLY A 58 29.84 0.22 -1.93
C GLY A 58 28.41 0.07 -2.45
N HIS A 59 28.25 -0.23 -3.75
CA HIS A 59 27.01 -0.69 -4.40
C HIS A 59 25.74 0.20 -4.26
N ARG A 60 25.89 1.49 -3.94
CA ARG A 60 24.79 2.47 -3.75
C ARG A 60 23.75 2.46 -4.88
N TRP A 61 24.21 2.42 -6.13
CA TRP A 61 23.35 2.34 -7.31
C TRP A 61 22.26 1.25 -7.20
N ARG A 62 22.63 0.03 -6.80
CA ARG A 62 21.68 -1.09 -6.70
C ARG A 62 20.62 -0.80 -5.64
N PHE A 63 21.00 -0.18 -4.54
CA PHE A 63 20.09 0.21 -3.48
C PHE A 63 19.17 1.35 -3.91
N TYR A 64 19.69 2.40 -4.53
CA TYR A 64 18.85 3.49 -5.04
C TYR A 64 17.79 2.98 -6.02
N HIS A 65 18.12 2.04 -6.91
CA HIS A 65 17.13 1.44 -7.82
C HIS A 65 16.07 0.61 -7.10
N ARG A 66 16.46 -0.18 -6.08
CA ARG A 66 15.50 -0.95 -5.28
C ARG A 66 14.60 -0.04 -4.44
N MET A 67 15.16 1.00 -3.82
CA MET A 67 14.41 1.99 -3.05
C MET A 67 13.45 2.78 -3.94
N ALA A 68 13.93 3.27 -5.10
CA ALA A 68 13.11 3.92 -6.11
C ALA A 68 11.93 3.04 -6.53
N ARG A 69 12.16 1.75 -6.76
CA ARG A 69 11.10 0.79 -7.08
C ARG A 69 10.06 0.72 -5.97
N GLU A 70 10.45 0.54 -4.70
CA GLU A 70 9.48 0.43 -3.61
C GLU A 70 8.70 1.75 -3.38
N LEU A 71 9.35 2.91 -3.54
CA LEU A 71 8.67 4.22 -3.47
C LEU A 71 7.69 4.42 -4.63
N ARG A 72 8.05 4.02 -5.85
CA ARG A 72 7.12 4.01 -7.00
C ARG A 72 5.94 3.08 -6.78
N LEU A 73 6.15 1.91 -6.17
CA LEU A 73 5.05 1.01 -5.78
C LEU A 73 4.11 1.64 -4.73
N ALA A 74 4.60 2.59 -3.93
CA ALA A 74 3.78 3.37 -3.00
C ALA A 74 3.06 4.57 -3.65
N GLY A 75 3.40 4.91 -4.91
CA GLY A 75 2.72 5.93 -5.70
C GLY A 75 3.53 7.19 -5.98
N TRP A 76 4.78 7.27 -5.53
CA TRP A 76 5.60 8.45 -5.74
C TRP A 76 6.36 8.43 -7.07
N HIS A 77 6.67 9.64 -7.56
CA HIS A 77 7.66 9.86 -8.59
C HIS A 77 9.06 9.89 -7.98
N THR A 78 10.01 9.21 -8.60
CA THR A 78 11.41 9.21 -8.15
C THR A 78 12.39 9.32 -9.31
N GLU A 79 13.49 10.02 -9.07
CA GLU A 79 14.64 10.10 -9.96
C GLU A 79 15.89 9.57 -9.25
N THR A 80 16.61 8.66 -9.90
CA THR A 80 17.83 8.08 -9.35
C THR A 80 19.04 8.83 -9.91
N GLY A 81 19.77 9.53 -9.05
CA GLY A 81 21.07 10.10 -9.37
C GLY A 81 22.23 9.17 -9.00
N PRO A 82 23.49 9.59 -9.26
CA PRO A 82 24.68 8.81 -8.93
C PRO A 82 24.84 8.62 -7.41
N ASP A 83 24.61 9.68 -6.64
CA ASP A 83 24.87 9.69 -5.19
C ASP A 83 23.63 9.85 -4.32
N ARG A 84 22.46 10.06 -4.93
CA ARG A 84 21.20 10.33 -4.23
C ARG A 84 19.99 9.87 -5.01
N LEU A 85 18.92 9.60 -4.29
CA LEU A 85 17.59 9.31 -4.82
C LEU A 85 16.67 10.50 -4.50
N LEU A 86 16.06 11.08 -5.51
CA LEU A 86 15.12 12.19 -5.37
C LEU A 86 13.68 11.68 -5.44
N LEU A 87 12.83 12.23 -4.59
CA LEU A 87 11.39 12.00 -4.52
C LEU A 87 10.69 13.33 -4.81
N LEU A 88 10.14 13.48 -6.01
CA LEU A 88 9.63 14.76 -6.50
C LEU A 88 8.12 14.97 -6.26
N GLY A 89 7.44 14.01 -5.64
CA GLY A 89 6.00 14.10 -5.34
C GLY A 89 5.20 12.89 -5.83
N TRP A 90 3.89 13.07 -5.99
CA TRP A 90 2.99 12.00 -6.44
C TRP A 90 3.09 11.78 -7.95
N SER A 91 2.92 10.54 -8.39
CA SER A 91 2.87 10.19 -9.81
C SER A 91 1.54 9.55 -10.17
N ALA A 92 0.81 10.14 -11.12
CA ALA A 92 -0.48 9.61 -11.58
C ALA A 92 -0.35 8.17 -12.11
N SER A 93 0.73 7.86 -12.84
CA SER A 93 0.98 6.51 -13.37
C SER A 93 1.32 5.52 -12.25
N CYS A 94 2.14 5.91 -11.27
CA CYS A 94 2.48 5.07 -10.13
C CYS A 94 1.27 4.81 -9.23
N LEU A 95 0.43 5.83 -8.98
CA LEU A 95 -0.82 5.68 -8.22
C LEU A 95 -1.83 4.79 -8.94
N SER A 96 -1.96 4.92 -10.26
CA SER A 96 -2.83 4.06 -11.06
C SER A 96 -2.33 2.61 -11.06
N HIS A 97 -1.02 2.40 -11.13
CA HIS A 97 -0.42 1.08 -10.98
C HIS A 97 -0.70 0.49 -9.58
N ARG A 98 -0.51 1.28 -8.52
CA ARG A 98 -0.81 0.86 -7.14
C ARG A 98 -2.27 0.49 -6.96
N ALA A 99 -3.21 1.30 -7.45
CA ALA A 99 -4.63 1.00 -7.40
C ALA A 99 -4.96 -0.34 -8.07
N ARG A 100 -4.38 -0.61 -9.25
CA ARG A 100 -4.52 -1.92 -9.92
C ARG A 100 -3.96 -3.07 -9.11
N MET A 101 -2.76 -2.92 -8.52
CA MET A 101 -2.17 -3.97 -7.68
C MET A 101 -3.02 -4.27 -6.44
N LEU A 102 -3.54 -3.23 -5.77
CA LEU A 102 -4.41 -3.40 -4.60
C LEU A 102 -5.73 -4.08 -4.99
N GLY A 103 -6.32 -3.67 -6.12
CA GLY A 103 -7.52 -4.31 -6.68
C GLY A 103 -7.28 -5.79 -6.98
N ALA A 104 -6.19 -6.13 -7.67
CA ALA A 104 -5.83 -7.51 -7.98
C ALA A 104 -5.53 -8.34 -6.71
N ALA A 105 -4.96 -7.73 -5.67
CA ALA A 105 -4.77 -8.42 -4.40
C ALA A 105 -6.10 -8.78 -3.74
N LEU A 106 -7.06 -7.84 -3.74
CA LEU A 106 -8.39 -8.03 -3.17
C LEU A 106 -9.23 -9.05 -3.94
N SER A 107 -9.14 -9.07 -5.27
CA SER A 107 -9.90 -10.01 -6.11
C SER A 107 -9.23 -11.39 -6.24
N GLY A 108 -7.94 -11.49 -5.93
CA GLY A 108 -7.17 -12.72 -6.03
C GLY A 108 -6.79 -13.25 -4.65
N ARG A 109 -5.51 -13.11 -4.29
CA ARG A 109 -4.93 -13.75 -3.09
C ARG A 109 -5.68 -13.48 -1.79
N LEU A 110 -6.23 -12.28 -1.60
CA LEU A 110 -6.92 -11.90 -0.36
C LEU A 110 -8.42 -12.27 -0.35
N ALA A 111 -8.91 -12.91 -1.42
CA ALA A 111 -10.23 -13.53 -1.43
C ALA A 111 -10.16 -15.02 -1.03
N ASP A 112 -8.97 -15.63 -1.07
CA ASP A 112 -8.75 -17.07 -0.85
C ASP A 112 -8.41 -17.37 0.63
N PHE A 113 -9.46 -17.55 1.44
CA PHE A 113 -9.32 -17.92 2.85
C PHE A 113 -8.96 -19.39 3.05
N ASP A 114 -9.32 -20.28 2.11
CA ASP A 114 -9.06 -21.71 2.20
C ASP A 114 -7.56 -21.99 2.24
N ARG A 115 -6.79 -21.33 1.37
CA ARG A 115 -5.33 -21.43 1.40
C ARG A 115 -4.73 -20.99 2.74
N THR A 116 -5.32 -19.96 3.37
CA THR A 116 -4.86 -19.47 4.68
C THR A 116 -5.16 -20.49 5.78
N ALA A 117 -6.38 -21.02 5.82
CA ALA A 117 -6.77 -22.04 6.78
C ALA A 117 -5.90 -23.30 6.64
N PHE A 118 -5.71 -23.78 5.40
CA PHE A 118 -4.87 -24.94 5.12
C PHE A 118 -3.42 -24.74 5.58
N THR A 119 -2.82 -23.59 5.25
CA THR A 119 -1.45 -23.25 5.69
C THR A 119 -1.35 -23.20 7.21
N ALA A 120 -2.36 -22.61 7.88
CA ALA A 120 -2.40 -22.51 9.32
C ALA A 120 -2.51 -23.89 10.00
N VAL A 121 -3.39 -24.78 9.52
CA VAL A 121 -3.49 -26.17 10.03
C VAL A 121 -2.16 -26.89 9.87
N MET A 122 -1.60 -26.89 8.65
CA MET A 122 -0.36 -27.60 8.35
C MET A 122 0.81 -27.14 9.22
N LEU A 123 0.97 -25.83 9.38
CA LEU A 123 2.01 -25.26 10.22
C LEU A 123 1.79 -25.55 11.70
N ALA A 124 0.56 -25.33 12.20
CA ALA A 124 0.21 -25.55 13.59
C ALA A 124 0.45 -27.01 14.00
N THR A 125 -0.04 -27.98 13.22
CA THR A 125 0.15 -29.41 13.49
C THR A 125 1.63 -29.79 13.48
N ARG A 126 2.41 -29.28 12.51
CA ARG A 126 3.84 -29.52 12.44
C ARG A 126 4.59 -28.98 13.66
N LEU A 127 4.25 -27.77 14.11
CA LEU A 127 4.84 -27.16 15.31
C LEU A 127 4.47 -27.96 16.56
N ARG A 128 3.21 -28.40 16.68
CA ARG A 128 2.76 -29.26 17.79
C ARG A 128 3.49 -30.60 17.85
N HIS A 129 3.68 -31.26 16.70
CA HIS A 129 4.45 -32.51 16.64
C HIS A 129 5.92 -32.32 17.07
N ARG A 130 6.45 -31.11 16.97
CA ARG A 130 7.80 -30.74 17.43
C ARG A 130 7.84 -30.26 18.89
N GLY A 131 6.74 -30.36 19.62
CA GLY A 131 6.66 -29.94 21.02
C GLY A 131 6.53 -28.43 21.22
N PHE A 132 6.16 -27.65 20.20
CA PHE A 132 5.99 -26.20 20.36
C PHE A 132 4.87 -25.87 21.38
N PRO A 133 5.08 -24.87 22.27
CA PRO A 133 4.11 -24.52 23.31
C PRO A 133 2.73 -24.16 22.75
N ALA A 134 1.68 -24.68 23.37
CA ALA A 134 0.30 -24.43 22.95
C ALA A 134 -0.10 -22.95 23.07
N GLY A 135 0.39 -22.26 24.12
CA GLY A 135 0.11 -20.85 24.36
C GLY A 135 0.66 -19.92 23.27
N ASP A 136 1.81 -20.25 22.70
CA ASP A 136 2.50 -19.41 21.72
C ASP A 136 2.14 -19.77 20.26
N LEU A 137 1.49 -20.91 20.06
CA LEU A 137 1.25 -21.48 18.71
C LEU A 137 0.49 -20.52 17.80
N ALA A 138 -0.52 -19.83 18.33
CA ALA A 138 -1.31 -18.89 17.54
C ALA A 138 -0.49 -17.69 17.06
N ALA A 139 0.36 -17.14 17.92
CA ALA A 139 1.21 -16.00 17.58
C ALA A 139 2.23 -16.38 16.50
N GLU A 140 2.82 -17.57 16.59
CA GLU A 140 3.78 -18.08 15.61
C GLU A 140 3.15 -18.31 14.24
N VAL A 141 1.98 -18.96 14.20
CA VAL A 141 1.24 -19.20 12.96
C VAL A 141 0.78 -17.87 12.33
N GLU A 142 0.28 -16.93 13.14
CA GLU A 142 -0.07 -15.60 12.68
C GLU A 142 1.15 -14.84 12.12
N ALA A 143 2.32 -14.95 12.74
CA ALA A 143 3.56 -14.34 12.25
C ALA A 143 3.95 -14.91 10.87
N HIS A 144 3.92 -16.23 10.72
CA HIS A 144 4.21 -16.88 9.44
C HIS A 144 3.22 -16.47 8.32
N CYS A 145 1.91 -16.43 8.63
CA CYS A 145 0.90 -15.97 7.68
C CYS A 145 1.08 -14.48 7.33
N ARG A 146 1.46 -13.64 8.30
CA ARG A 146 1.72 -12.21 8.09
C ARG A 146 2.85 -11.99 7.09
N GLU A 147 3.93 -12.75 7.21
CA GLU A 147 5.05 -12.73 6.26
C GLU A 147 4.62 -13.19 4.86
N SER A 148 3.87 -14.30 4.80
CA SER A 148 3.37 -14.87 3.54
C SER A 148 2.44 -13.92 2.78
N LEU A 149 1.61 -13.15 3.49
CA LEU A 149 0.72 -12.15 2.90
C LEU A 149 1.48 -10.96 2.30
N ARG A 150 2.65 -10.60 2.85
CA ARG A 150 3.53 -9.44 2.49
C ARG A 150 2.91 -8.04 2.63
N TRP A 151 1.60 -7.91 2.44
CA TRP A 151 0.86 -6.64 2.54
C TRP A 151 0.90 -5.99 3.92
N PRO A 152 0.83 -6.71 5.06
CA PRO A 152 0.84 -6.09 6.38
C PRO A 152 2.07 -5.20 6.61
N ALA A 153 3.27 -5.70 6.31
CA ALA A 153 4.51 -4.93 6.43
C ALA A 153 4.53 -3.74 5.46
N ARG A 154 4.09 -3.93 4.21
CA ARG A 154 4.03 -2.85 3.20
C ARG A 154 3.05 -1.73 3.56
N LEU A 155 1.94 -2.05 4.22
CA LEU A 155 0.98 -1.06 4.70
C LEU A 155 1.46 -0.38 5.99
N ALA A 156 2.15 -1.12 6.87
CA ALA A 156 2.71 -0.56 8.10
C ALA A 156 3.71 0.57 7.81
N ASP A 157 4.54 0.42 6.78
CA ASP A 157 5.49 1.46 6.36
C ASP A 157 4.82 2.78 6.01
N LEU A 158 3.60 2.74 5.49
CA LEU A 158 2.83 3.91 5.02
C LEU A 158 2.01 4.55 6.14
N ARG A 159 2.06 4.04 7.38
CA ARG A 159 1.33 4.64 8.50
C ARG A 159 1.79 6.07 8.78
N GLY A 160 0.84 6.97 9.00
CA GLY A 160 1.10 8.38 9.22
C GLY A 160 1.42 9.18 7.95
N LEU A 161 1.40 8.55 6.77
CA LEU A 161 1.57 9.25 5.50
C LEU A 161 0.36 10.13 5.20
N GLN A 162 0.60 11.43 5.11
CA GLN A 162 -0.40 12.38 4.62
C GLN A 162 -0.39 12.37 3.08
N ARG A 163 -1.54 12.12 2.47
CA ARG A 163 -1.72 12.08 1.02
C ARG A 163 -2.52 13.29 0.57
N ARG A 164 -1.82 14.36 0.23
CA ARG A 164 -2.39 15.63 -0.23
C ARG A 164 -1.79 16.01 -1.58
N SER A 165 -2.59 16.68 -2.40
CA SER A 165 -2.20 17.30 -3.68
C SER A 165 -3.20 18.41 -3.96
N SER A 166 -2.76 19.55 -4.49
CA SER A 166 -3.66 20.60 -4.96
C SER A 166 -4.32 20.21 -6.29
N LEU A 167 -3.64 19.40 -7.10
CA LEU A 167 -4.20 18.84 -8.33
C LEU A 167 -5.35 17.84 -8.04
N GLU A 168 -6.56 18.20 -8.48
CA GLU A 168 -7.79 17.43 -8.26
C GLU A 168 -7.70 15.97 -8.73
N SER A 169 -7.12 15.75 -9.91
CA SER A 169 -6.97 14.41 -10.49
C SER A 169 -6.10 13.50 -9.63
N LEU A 170 -5.05 14.05 -9.00
CA LEU A 170 -4.20 13.33 -8.05
C LEU A 170 -4.91 13.14 -6.71
N ARG A 171 -5.63 14.15 -6.22
CA ARG A 171 -6.40 14.08 -4.97
C ARG A 171 -7.41 12.93 -4.98
N LEU A 172 -8.21 12.82 -6.03
CA LEU A 172 -9.18 11.72 -6.19
C LEU A 172 -8.48 10.36 -6.26
N ARG A 173 -7.35 10.28 -6.97
CA ARG A 173 -6.59 9.02 -7.08
C ARG A 173 -5.96 8.61 -5.75
N LEU A 174 -5.43 9.55 -4.98
CA LEU A 174 -4.87 9.32 -3.65
C LEU A 174 -5.95 8.83 -2.68
N ALA A 175 -7.15 9.42 -2.72
CA ALA A 175 -8.29 8.96 -1.93
C ALA A 175 -8.71 7.53 -2.30
N GLN A 176 -8.77 7.21 -3.60
CA GLN A 176 -9.04 5.84 -4.07
C GLN A 176 -8.00 4.84 -3.55
N VAL A 177 -6.71 5.18 -3.66
CA VAL A 177 -5.62 4.32 -3.18
C VAL A 177 -5.73 4.12 -1.67
N ALA A 178 -5.98 5.17 -0.88
CA ALA A 178 -6.15 5.06 0.56
C ALA A 178 -7.34 4.15 0.93
N GLY A 179 -8.47 4.27 0.21
CA GLY A 179 -9.63 3.40 0.39
C GLY A 179 -9.34 1.92 0.07
N LEU A 180 -8.58 1.65 -0.98
CA LEU A 180 -8.15 0.30 -1.34
C LEU A 180 -7.14 -0.28 -0.35
N GLU A 181 -6.19 0.51 0.13
CA GLU A 181 -5.26 0.11 1.19
C GLU A 181 -5.96 -0.25 2.48
N ALA A 182 -6.97 0.53 2.88
CA ALA A 182 -7.78 0.22 4.05
C ALA A 182 -8.53 -1.11 3.89
N LYS A 183 -9.09 -1.36 2.69
CA LYS A 183 -9.73 -2.66 2.37
C LYS A 183 -8.73 -3.81 2.43
N VAL A 184 -7.54 -3.66 1.84
CA VAL A 184 -6.45 -4.66 1.91
C VAL A 184 -6.04 -4.90 3.36
N GLY A 185 -5.85 -3.85 4.16
CA GLY A 185 -5.49 -3.94 5.56
C GLY A 185 -6.52 -4.72 6.37
N ARG A 186 -7.81 -4.45 6.17
CA ARG A 186 -8.90 -5.21 6.81
C ARG A 186 -8.89 -6.69 6.40
N ARG A 187 -8.81 -6.98 5.10
CA ARG A 187 -8.74 -8.38 4.62
C ARG A 187 -7.54 -9.12 5.20
N CYS A 188 -6.36 -8.50 5.23
CA CYS A 188 -5.20 -9.09 5.90
C CYS A 188 -5.47 -9.37 7.38
N GLY A 189 -6.13 -8.46 8.10
CA GLY A 189 -6.54 -8.68 9.49
C GLY A 189 -7.45 -9.90 9.65
N GLU A 190 -8.42 -10.08 8.75
CA GLU A 190 -9.31 -11.24 8.73
C GLU A 190 -8.56 -12.56 8.49
N HIS A 191 -7.61 -12.58 7.54
CA HIS A 191 -6.76 -13.76 7.31
C HIS A 191 -5.93 -14.13 8.55
N LEU A 192 -5.35 -13.14 9.22
CA LEU A 192 -4.57 -13.38 10.44
C LEU A 192 -5.45 -13.87 11.59
N ALA A 193 -6.63 -13.28 11.77
CA ALA A 193 -7.59 -13.73 12.77
C ALA A 193 -8.04 -15.18 12.52
N LEU A 194 -8.29 -15.56 11.25
CA LEU A 194 -8.59 -16.93 10.87
C LEU A 194 -7.43 -17.88 11.19
N ALA A 195 -6.21 -17.52 10.79
CA ALA A 195 -5.01 -18.33 11.06
C ALA A 195 -4.80 -18.57 12.57
N GLY A 196 -4.94 -17.52 13.38
CA GLY A 196 -4.87 -17.63 14.84
C GLY A 196 -5.98 -18.49 15.44
N LYS A 197 -7.22 -18.38 14.92
CA LYS A 197 -8.34 -19.22 15.35
C LYS A 197 -8.07 -20.70 15.06
N VAL A 198 -7.62 -21.01 13.85
CA VAL A 198 -7.25 -22.37 13.43
C VAL A 198 -6.14 -22.93 14.32
N ALA A 199 -5.08 -22.15 14.57
CA ALA A 199 -3.99 -22.57 15.42
C ALA A 199 -4.46 -22.89 16.85
N ARG A 200 -5.34 -22.08 17.43
CA ARG A 200 -5.92 -22.36 18.76
C ARG A 200 -6.73 -23.65 18.80
N LEU A 201 -7.51 -23.93 17.76
CA LEU A 201 -8.25 -25.19 17.64
C LEU A 201 -7.30 -26.39 17.59
N VAL A 202 -6.21 -26.31 16.81
CA VAL A 202 -5.18 -27.36 16.74
C VAL A 202 -4.44 -27.54 18.07
N ALA A 203 -4.27 -26.46 18.85
CA ALA A 203 -3.67 -26.51 20.18
C ALA A 203 -4.57 -27.21 21.24
N GLY A 204 -5.82 -27.57 20.90
CA GLY A 204 -6.80 -28.09 21.85
C GLY A 204 -7.47 -27.00 22.70
N GLY A 205 -7.25 -25.72 22.38
CA GLY A 205 -7.94 -24.62 23.04
C GLY A 205 -9.37 -24.49 22.52
N ALA A 206 -10.35 -24.46 23.41
CA ALA A 206 -11.71 -24.07 23.06
C ALA A 206 -11.67 -22.70 22.37
N PRO A 207 -12.42 -22.47 21.27
CA PRO A 207 -12.48 -21.16 20.65
C PRO A 207 -12.96 -20.18 21.72
N ALA A 208 -12.18 -19.13 22.00
CA ALA A 208 -12.59 -18.10 22.95
C ALA A 208 -13.97 -17.60 22.55
N SER A 209 -14.98 -17.99 23.33
CA SER A 209 -16.35 -17.55 23.17
C SER A 209 -16.34 -16.03 23.18
N ARG A 210 -16.87 -15.44 22.12
CA ARG A 210 -17.09 -14.00 22.01
C ARG A 210 -17.71 -13.50 23.33
N PRO A 211 -17.28 -12.37 23.93
CA PRO A 211 -17.95 -11.85 25.10
C PRO A 211 -19.43 -11.67 24.76
N ALA A 212 -20.28 -12.35 25.52
CA ALA A 212 -21.72 -12.35 25.35
C ALA A 212 -22.24 -10.93 25.62
N PHE A 213 -22.31 -10.12 24.56
CA PHE A 213 -23.30 -9.06 24.53
C PHE A 213 -24.62 -9.78 24.27
N ALA A 214 -25.41 -9.97 25.31
CA ALA A 214 -26.71 -10.62 25.23
C ALA A 214 -27.61 -9.89 24.22
N PRO A 215 -28.22 -10.60 23.26
CA PRO A 215 -29.51 -10.22 22.74
C PRO A 215 -30.54 -11.27 23.16
N GLN A 216 -31.63 -10.80 23.73
CA GLN A 216 -32.82 -11.62 23.96
C GLN A 216 -33.28 -12.24 22.62
N GLY A 217 -33.49 -13.55 22.64
CA GLY A 217 -34.48 -14.26 21.81
C GLY A 217 -34.25 -14.33 20.30
N GLY A 218 -33.71 -15.46 19.83
CA GLY A 218 -33.87 -15.93 18.45
C GLY A 218 -33.06 -17.20 18.18
N PRO A 219 -33.64 -18.28 17.61
CA PRO A 219 -32.93 -19.54 17.42
C PRO A 219 -31.82 -19.39 16.37
N ALA A 220 -30.59 -19.71 16.79
CA ALA A 220 -29.42 -19.76 15.93
C ALA A 220 -29.57 -20.89 14.90
N ARG A 221 -29.66 -20.52 13.62
CA ARG A 221 -29.47 -21.46 12.51
C ARG A 221 -27.97 -21.67 12.30
N ASP A 222 -27.52 -22.89 12.53
CA ASP A 222 -26.18 -23.38 12.24
C ASP A 222 -25.89 -23.32 10.73
N LEU A 223 -25.05 -22.37 10.32
CA LEU A 223 -24.65 -22.14 8.92
C LEU A 223 -23.41 -22.94 8.47
N TRP A 224 -23.02 -23.99 9.21
CA TRP A 224 -21.78 -24.74 8.93
C TRP A 224 -21.96 -26.24 8.68
N THR A 225 -23.20 -26.74 8.62
CA THR A 225 -23.46 -28.19 8.44
C THR A 225 -23.91 -28.59 7.02
N GLU A 226 -24.06 -27.66 6.06
CA GLU A 226 -24.58 -27.97 4.71
C GLU A 226 -23.55 -27.99 3.56
N ALA A 227 -22.25 -27.91 3.83
CA ALA A 227 -21.24 -27.85 2.76
C ALA A 227 -20.63 -29.21 2.34
N VAL A 228 -21.21 -30.35 2.73
CA VAL A 228 -20.76 -31.67 2.25
C VAL A 228 -21.96 -32.50 1.79
N ALA A 229 -22.42 -32.25 0.57
CA ALA A 229 -23.19 -33.19 -0.22
C ALA A 229 -22.56 -33.29 -1.63
N PRO A 230 -22.42 -34.50 -2.19
CA PRO A 230 -21.76 -34.71 -3.47
C PRO A 230 -22.66 -34.24 -4.61
N ARG A 231 -22.13 -33.41 -5.51
CA ARG A 231 -22.82 -33.07 -6.76
C ARG A 231 -22.28 -33.95 -7.89
N ASP A 232 -23.17 -34.80 -8.38
CA ASP A 232 -23.05 -35.56 -9.62
C ASP A 232 -22.77 -34.64 -10.82
N LEU A 233 -21.80 -35.06 -11.63
CA LEU A 233 -21.51 -34.52 -12.95
C LEU A 233 -22.48 -35.12 -13.98
N PRO A 234 -22.87 -34.35 -15.00
CA PRO A 234 -23.10 -34.92 -16.31
C PRO A 234 -22.07 -34.43 -17.33
N PHE A 235 -21.49 -35.42 -18.02
CA PHE A 235 -20.73 -35.31 -19.25
C PHE A 235 -21.45 -34.48 -20.33
N GLY A 236 -20.71 -33.71 -21.12
CA GLY A 236 -21.26 -33.07 -22.32
C GLY A 236 -20.30 -32.20 -23.15
N ARG A 237 -19.43 -32.85 -23.93
CA ARG A 237 -19.03 -32.53 -25.34
C ARG A 237 -18.44 -31.15 -25.70
N ALA A 238 -17.21 -31.17 -26.23
CA ALA A 238 -16.57 -30.07 -26.98
C ALA A 238 -17.27 -29.78 -28.33
N PRO A 239 -17.11 -28.57 -28.90
CA PRO A 239 -16.14 -28.46 -30.01
C PRO A 239 -15.45 -27.07 -30.16
N GLY A 240 -14.32 -27.07 -30.89
CA GLY A 240 -14.00 -25.99 -31.84
C GLY A 240 -12.90 -25.01 -31.45
N ALA A 241 -11.68 -25.24 -31.95
CA ALA A 241 -10.71 -24.18 -32.19
C ALA A 241 -11.13 -23.33 -33.41
N PRO A 242 -10.71 -22.06 -33.48
CA PRO A 242 -9.97 -21.64 -34.67
C PRO A 242 -8.72 -20.79 -34.39
N GLN A 243 -7.91 -20.71 -35.45
CA GLN A 243 -6.54 -20.20 -35.51
C GLN A 243 -6.41 -18.67 -35.68
N ARG A 244 -5.24 -18.17 -35.24
CA ARG A 244 -4.33 -17.13 -35.77
C ARG A 244 -4.82 -15.81 -36.41
N SER A 245 -4.23 -14.77 -35.83
CA SER A 245 -3.61 -13.54 -36.40
C SER A 245 -4.52 -12.45 -36.96
N VAL A 246 -4.31 -11.20 -36.52
CA VAL A 246 -3.69 -10.11 -37.31
C VAL A 246 -3.17 -9.03 -36.33
N SER A 247 -2.08 -8.42 -36.76
CA SER A 247 -1.23 -7.36 -36.20
C SER A 247 -1.85 -5.96 -35.99
N ALA A 248 -1.14 -5.17 -35.17
CA ALA A 248 -0.93 -3.71 -35.20
C ALA A 248 -1.92 -2.80 -34.42
N PRO A 249 -1.51 -1.60 -33.92
CA PRO A 249 -0.30 -0.85 -34.26
C PRO A 249 0.65 -0.49 -33.10
N ARG A 250 1.94 -0.45 -33.44
CA ARG A 250 3.00 0.25 -32.69
C ARG A 250 2.80 1.76 -32.87
N ALA A 251 2.45 2.44 -31.77
CA ALA A 251 2.54 3.89 -31.67
C ALA A 251 4.02 4.33 -31.70
N GLY A 252 4.32 5.32 -32.55
CA GLY A 252 5.66 5.80 -32.88
C GLY A 252 6.34 6.57 -31.75
N LEU A 253 7.67 6.64 -31.84
CA LEU A 253 8.59 7.23 -30.86
C LEU A 253 8.43 8.76 -30.63
N THR A 254 7.55 9.43 -31.36
CA THR A 254 7.24 10.87 -31.21
C THR A 254 6.04 11.16 -30.31
N GLU A 255 5.25 10.16 -29.90
CA GLU A 255 4.13 10.33 -28.95
C GLU A 255 4.55 10.16 -27.47
N ARG A 256 5.85 9.92 -27.21
CA ARG A 256 6.41 9.72 -25.86
C ARG A 256 6.91 10.99 -25.17
N LEU A 257 6.60 12.17 -25.71
CA LEU A 257 7.13 13.45 -25.26
C LEU A 257 6.04 14.45 -24.85
N VAL A 258 5.04 14.05 -24.05
CA VAL A 258 4.28 15.03 -23.23
C VAL A 258 3.85 14.37 -21.93
N GLY A 259 4.77 14.36 -20.97
CA GLY A 259 4.47 14.16 -19.55
C GLY A 259 5.17 15.27 -18.79
N VAL A 260 4.78 16.52 -19.09
CA VAL A 260 5.26 17.68 -18.35
C VAL A 260 4.84 17.46 -16.90
N SER A 261 5.84 17.34 -16.03
CA SER A 261 5.67 17.50 -14.58
C SER A 261 5.09 18.90 -14.37
N VAL A 262 3.76 18.98 -14.22
CA VAL A 262 3.10 20.23 -13.84
C VAL A 262 3.28 20.39 -12.33
N PRO A 263 3.97 21.45 -11.87
CA PRO A 263 4.05 21.77 -10.44
C PRO A 263 2.63 21.96 -9.87
N ASN A 264 2.38 21.43 -8.68
CA ASN A 264 1.15 21.71 -7.92
C ASN A 264 1.06 23.23 -7.72
N MET A 265 0.04 23.87 -8.29
CA MET A 265 -0.36 25.24 -7.92
C MET A 265 -1.62 25.13 -7.07
N ASP A 266 -1.67 25.83 -5.94
CA ASP A 266 -2.83 25.95 -5.05
C ASP A 266 -3.51 27.31 -5.33
N THR A 267 -4.73 27.27 -5.86
CA THR A 267 -5.61 28.44 -5.98
C THR A 267 -6.45 28.53 -4.71
N SER A 268 -6.08 29.43 -3.80
CA SER A 268 -6.92 29.80 -2.66
C SER A 268 -7.79 31.00 -3.06
N GLU A 269 -9.10 30.82 -3.12
CA GLU A 269 -10.09 31.91 -3.07
C GLU A 269 -10.65 32.01 -1.63
N ASP A 270 -10.48 33.20 -1.08
CA ASP A 270 -11.33 33.99 -0.20
C ASP A 270 -11.95 33.40 1.09
N GLY A 271 -11.48 34.00 2.19
CA GLY A 271 -12.22 34.17 3.43
C GLY A 271 -12.07 35.61 3.93
N LEU A 272 -13.00 36.46 3.50
CA LEU A 272 -13.25 37.81 3.99
C LEU A 272 -13.44 37.85 5.52
N GLY A 273 -12.92 38.89 6.17
CA GLY A 273 -13.47 39.39 7.44
C GLY A 273 -12.44 40.00 8.40
N GLY A 274 -12.54 41.31 8.65
CA GLY A 274 -11.97 41.91 9.88
C GLY A 274 -11.45 43.32 9.76
N VAL A 275 -12.35 44.29 9.70
CA VAL A 275 -12.12 45.73 9.90
C VAL A 275 -11.73 46.00 11.35
N SER A 276 -10.69 46.82 11.62
CA SER A 276 -10.82 48.07 12.39
C SER A 276 -9.49 48.81 12.68
N ALA A 277 -9.62 50.13 12.65
CA ALA A 277 -8.64 51.19 12.80
C ALA A 277 -7.97 51.30 14.20
N VAL A 278 -6.90 52.10 14.28
CA VAL A 278 -6.78 53.33 15.12
C VAL A 278 -5.36 53.89 14.93
N THR A 279 -5.21 54.94 14.10
CA THR A 279 -5.04 56.38 14.42
C THR A 279 -3.64 56.77 14.93
N ALA A 280 -2.97 57.60 14.11
CA ALA A 280 -1.78 58.41 14.41
C ALA A 280 -2.15 59.61 15.35
N PRO A 281 -1.30 60.61 15.65
CA PRO A 281 -0.24 61.23 14.83
C PRO A 281 1.19 60.76 15.10
#